data_AF-A0A917UTH8-F1
#
_entry.id   AF-A0A917UTH8-F1
#
_cell.length_a   1.000
_cell.length_b   1.000
_cell.length_c   1.000
_cell.angle_alpha   90.00
_cell.angle_beta   90.00
_cell.angle_gamma   90.00
#
_symmetry.space_group_name_H-M   'P 1'
#
loop_
_entity.id
_entity.type
_entity.pdbx_description
1 polymer ?
#
loop_
_entity_poly.entity_id
_entity_poly.type
_entity_poly.pdbx_seq_one_letter_code
_entity_poly.pdbx_strand_id
1 'polypeptide(L)'
;MCVNTNRMDEEKLVLKTAQAVWAANKYFILACSQQNYQNIRQYLRPDVKEFNVAYQLMEETDSRFRNVPSAQLPQIINALQHIAGYFKKQLPAGAKQNLNVLIRQSPGQAIRELEQLAVIHHVDYLLYSRLWERLRGRPFHEVPYRLKHQGKKFPQSSLYWMGDHVVCQV
;
A
#
# COMPACT_ATOMS: atom_id res chain seq x y z
N MET A 1 -23.63 4.00 18.19
CA MET A 1 -23.99 4.93 17.11
C MET A 1 -23.86 4.17 15.80
N CYS A 2 -24.95 3.97 15.08
CA CYS A 2 -24.93 3.24 13.80
C CYS A 2 -24.34 4.17 12.73
N VAL A 3 -23.14 3.88 12.25
CA VAL A 3 -22.57 4.56 11.08
C VAL A 3 -23.40 4.12 9.87
N ASN A 4 -24.04 5.06 9.17
CA ASN A 4 -24.74 4.74 7.92
C ASN A 4 -23.70 4.31 6.88
N THR A 5 -23.61 3.00 6.63
CA THR A 5 -22.73 2.41 5.63
C THR A 5 -23.49 2.19 4.33
N ASN A 6 -23.08 2.91 3.27
CA ASN A 6 -23.65 2.71 1.93
C ASN A 6 -22.76 1.76 1.12
N ARG A 7 -23.34 0.63 0.69
CA ARG A 7 -22.72 -0.31 -0.25
C ARG A 7 -22.83 0.23 -1.68
N MET A 8 -21.73 0.17 -2.43
CA MET A 8 -21.63 0.62 -3.82
C MET A 8 -20.91 -0.45 -4.65
N ASP A 9 -21.58 -0.96 -5.67
CA ASP A 9 -21.10 -2.11 -6.47
C ASP A 9 -20.67 -1.69 -7.89
N GLU A 10 -20.58 -0.39 -8.17
CA GLU A 10 -20.17 0.10 -9.49
C GLU A 10 -18.75 -0.36 -9.83
N GLU A 11 -18.60 -1.21 -10.86
CA GLU A 11 -17.32 -1.84 -11.23
C GLU A 11 -16.17 -0.83 -11.37
N LYS A 12 -16.43 0.33 -11.97
CA LYS A 12 -15.43 1.39 -12.14
C LYS A 12 -14.97 1.98 -10.80
N LEU A 13 -15.88 2.12 -9.84
CA LEU A 13 -15.54 2.57 -8.49
C LEU A 13 -14.79 1.47 -7.74
N VAL A 14 -15.27 0.23 -7.80
CA VAL A 14 -14.61 -0.95 -7.19
C VAL A 14 -13.17 -1.05 -7.68
N LEU A 15 -12.94 -1.07 -8.99
CA LEU A 15 -11.59 -1.11 -9.57
C LEU A 15 -10.73 0.05 -9.08
N LYS A 16 -11.28 1.27 -9.04
CA LYS A 16 -10.53 2.45 -8.61
C LYS A 16 -10.13 2.38 -7.13
N THR A 17 -11.02 1.91 -6.26
CA THR A 17 -10.73 1.72 -4.84
C THR A 17 -9.76 0.57 -4.60
N ALA A 18 -9.90 -0.56 -5.31
CA ALA A 18 -8.97 -1.68 -5.28
C ALA A 18 -7.55 -1.24 -5.67
N GLN A 19 -7.42 -0.44 -6.73
CA GLN A 19 -6.13 0.12 -7.15
C GLN A 19 -5.53 1.08 -6.10
N ALA A 20 -6.37 1.90 -5.46
CA ALA A 20 -5.91 2.81 -4.40
C ALA A 20 -5.41 2.04 -3.17
N VAL A 21 -6.17 1.03 -2.73
CA VAL A 21 -5.81 0.14 -1.63
C VAL A 21 -4.54 -0.65 -1.98
N TRP A 22 -4.48 -1.23 -3.18
CA TRP A 22 -3.29 -1.94 -3.63
C TRP A 22 -2.05 -1.06 -3.65
N ALA A 23 -2.12 0.15 -4.19
CA ALA A 23 -0.99 1.07 -4.25
C ALA A 23 -0.40 1.35 -2.86
N ALA A 24 -1.26 1.52 -1.85
CA ALA A 24 -0.85 1.75 -0.47
C ALA A 24 -0.26 0.50 0.22
N ASN A 25 -0.76 -0.68 -0.12
CA ASN A 25 -0.40 -1.92 0.56
C ASN A 25 0.73 -2.70 -0.10
N LYS A 26 0.96 -2.54 -1.40
CA LYS A 26 1.82 -3.43 -2.19
C LYS A 26 3.21 -3.63 -1.59
N TYR A 27 3.83 -2.60 -1.00
CA TYR A 27 5.15 -2.74 -0.38
C TYR A 27 5.12 -3.36 1.02
N PHE A 28 4.03 -3.17 1.77
CA PHE A 28 3.81 -3.91 3.00
C PHE A 28 3.61 -5.41 2.71
N ILE A 29 2.76 -5.74 1.74
CA ILE A 29 2.56 -7.12 1.27
C ILE A 29 3.87 -7.73 0.77
N LEU A 30 4.63 -6.99 -0.05
CA LEU A 30 5.95 -7.42 -0.53
C LEU A 30 6.93 -7.69 0.61
N ALA A 31 6.94 -6.84 1.64
CA ALA A 31 7.77 -7.04 2.83
C ALA A 31 7.33 -8.26 3.65
N CYS A 32 6.07 -8.69 3.54
CA CYS A 32 5.57 -9.90 4.20
C CYS A 32 5.85 -11.17 3.37
N SER A 33 5.54 -11.16 2.07
CA SER A 33 5.62 -12.32 1.18
C SER A 33 5.71 -11.90 -0.29
N GLN A 34 6.80 -12.26 -0.96
CA GLN A 34 6.95 -12.11 -2.41
C GLN A 34 5.84 -12.84 -3.17
N GLN A 35 5.46 -14.04 -2.71
CA GLN A 35 4.43 -14.85 -3.37
C GLN A 35 3.06 -14.15 -3.32
N ASN A 36 2.65 -13.66 -2.14
CA ASN A 36 1.37 -12.97 -2.00
C ASN A 36 1.34 -11.69 -2.84
N TYR A 37 2.46 -10.95 -2.88
CA TYR A 37 2.59 -9.78 -3.74
C TYR A 37 2.33 -10.10 -5.22
N GLN A 38 2.92 -11.19 -5.74
CA GLN A 38 2.73 -11.58 -7.15
C GLN A 38 1.28 -12.04 -7.41
N ASN A 39 0.73 -12.88 -6.52
CA ASN A 39 -0.64 -13.38 -6.64
C ASN A 39 -1.65 -12.22 -6.64
N ILE A 40 -1.59 -11.32 -5.65
CA ILE A 40 -2.50 -10.17 -5.56
C ILE A 40 -2.36 -9.27 -6.80
N ARG A 41 -1.12 -9.00 -7.25
CA ARG A 41 -0.89 -8.22 -8.47
C ARG A 41 -1.55 -8.86 -9.70
N GLN A 42 -1.53 -10.19 -9.81
CA GLN A 42 -2.16 -10.93 -10.91
C GLN A 42 -3.68 -10.82 -10.84
N TYR A 43 -4.29 -11.04 -9.68
CA TYR A 43 -5.74 -10.98 -9.51
C TYR A 43 -6.32 -9.58 -9.74
N LEU A 44 -5.55 -8.53 -9.46
CA LEU A 44 -5.95 -7.14 -9.69
C LEU A 44 -5.70 -6.64 -11.13
N ARG A 45 -5.26 -7.50 -12.05
CA ARG A 45 -5.10 -7.10 -13.45
C ARG A 45 -6.46 -6.76 -14.09
N PRO A 46 -6.52 -5.79 -15.02
CA PRO A 46 -7.77 -5.42 -15.70
C PRO A 46 -8.45 -6.55 -16.46
N ASP A 47 -7.70 -7.58 -16.89
CA ASP A 47 -8.21 -8.75 -17.61
C ASP A 47 -8.59 -9.93 -16.69
N VAL A 48 -8.23 -9.88 -15.40
CA VAL A 48 -8.52 -10.95 -14.41
C VAL A 48 -9.61 -10.52 -13.43
N LYS A 49 -9.45 -9.36 -12.77
CA LYS A 49 -10.44 -8.74 -11.86
C LYS A 49 -11.02 -9.66 -10.78
N GLU A 50 -10.22 -10.57 -10.23
CA GLU A 50 -10.63 -11.42 -9.10
C GLU A 50 -10.49 -10.66 -7.76
N PHE A 51 -11.32 -9.62 -7.59
CA PHE A 51 -11.19 -8.69 -6.45
C PHE A 51 -11.39 -9.37 -5.08
N ASN A 52 -12.32 -10.32 -4.96
CA ASN A 52 -12.56 -11.04 -3.71
C ASN A 52 -11.35 -11.88 -3.30
N VAL A 53 -10.69 -12.56 -4.25
CA VAL A 53 -9.49 -13.36 -3.99
C VAL A 53 -8.32 -12.44 -3.58
N ALA A 54 -8.14 -11.33 -4.28
CA ALA A 54 -7.14 -10.32 -3.92
C ALA A 54 -7.38 -9.75 -2.51
N TYR A 55 -8.63 -9.43 -2.18
CA TYR A 55 -9.02 -8.91 -0.86
C TYR A 55 -8.69 -9.92 0.24
N GLN A 56 -9.10 -11.19 0.08
CA GLN A 56 -8.85 -12.25 1.06
C GLN A 56 -7.35 -12.44 1.32
N LEU A 57 -6.53 -12.51 0.26
CA LEU A 57 -5.07 -12.62 0.42
C LEU A 57 -4.45 -11.42 1.14
N MET A 58 -4.96 -10.21 0.90
CA MET A 58 -4.52 -9.00 1.61
C MET A 58 -4.96 -9.03 3.07
N GLU A 59 -6.18 -9.47 3.36
CA GLU A 59 -6.73 -9.61 4.72
C GLU A 59 -5.96 -10.65 5.55
N GLU A 60 -5.66 -11.81 4.96
CA GLU A 60 -4.86 -12.85 5.59
C GLU A 60 -3.45 -12.35 5.91
N THR A 61 -2.82 -11.66 4.95
CA THR A 61 -1.49 -11.09 5.13
C THR A 61 -1.50 -10.01 6.22
N ASP A 62 -2.47 -9.11 6.19
CA ASP A 62 -2.61 -8.05 7.18
C ASP A 62 -2.85 -8.63 8.58
N SER A 63 -3.79 -9.56 8.73
CA SER A 63 -4.11 -10.22 10.00
C SER A 63 -2.88 -10.89 10.62
N ARG A 64 -2.03 -11.50 9.80
CA ARG A 64 -0.80 -12.16 10.25
C ARG A 64 0.31 -11.18 10.66
N PHE A 65 0.47 -10.06 9.95
CA PHE A 65 1.66 -9.21 10.07
C PHE A 65 1.40 -7.80 10.60
N ARG A 66 0.15 -7.39 10.82
CA ARG A 66 -0.21 -6.02 11.24
C ARG A 66 0.44 -5.57 12.54
N ASN A 67 0.79 -6.51 13.43
CA ASN A 67 1.45 -6.22 14.71
C ASN A 67 2.98 -6.44 14.67
N VAL A 68 3.53 -6.92 13.55
CA VAL A 68 4.98 -7.13 13.39
C VAL A 68 5.64 -5.81 12.96
N PRO A 69 6.64 -5.28 13.68
CA PRO A 69 7.34 -4.05 13.29
C PRO A 69 7.84 -4.13 11.83
N SER A 70 7.68 -3.05 11.04
CA SER A 70 8.01 -3.06 9.61
C SER A 70 9.45 -3.51 9.33
N ALA A 71 10.39 -3.07 10.17
CA ALA A 71 11.81 -3.43 10.08
C ALA A 71 12.11 -4.92 10.31
N GLN A 72 11.15 -5.68 10.86
CA GLN A 72 11.27 -7.11 11.18
C GLN A 72 10.46 -8.01 10.23
N LEU A 73 9.83 -7.43 9.20
CA LEU A 73 9.06 -8.22 8.24
C LEU A 73 9.99 -9.14 7.41
N PRO A 74 9.58 -10.38 7.07
CA PRO A 74 10.48 -11.40 6.52
C PRO A 74 11.21 -11.01 5.23
N GLN A 75 10.61 -10.16 4.41
CA GLN A 75 11.10 -9.74 3.10
C GLN A 75 11.39 -8.23 3.07
N ILE A 76 11.65 -7.62 4.22
CA ILE A 76 11.82 -6.16 4.33
C ILE A 76 12.93 -5.63 3.41
N ILE A 77 14.08 -6.30 3.35
CA ILE A 77 15.21 -5.88 2.51
C ILE A 77 14.79 -5.78 1.04
N ASN A 78 14.06 -6.77 0.53
CA ASN A 78 13.55 -6.80 -0.84
C ASN A 78 12.56 -5.65 -1.09
N ALA A 79 11.61 -5.44 -0.17
CA ALA A 79 10.64 -4.35 -0.28
C ALA A 79 11.31 -2.96 -0.29
N LEU A 80 12.30 -2.74 0.57
CA LEU A 80 13.04 -1.48 0.63
C LEU A 80 13.89 -1.25 -0.62
N GLN A 81 14.49 -2.30 -1.19
CA GLN A 81 15.20 -2.21 -2.48
C GLN A 81 14.27 -1.81 -3.63
N HIS A 82 13.06 -2.37 -3.66
CA HIS A 82 12.03 -1.97 -4.61
C HIS A 82 11.65 -0.49 -4.46
N ILE A 83 11.49 -0.01 -3.22
CA ILE A 83 11.18 1.40 -2.97
C ILE A 83 12.37 2.30 -3.34
N ALA A 84 13.61 1.92 -2.99
CA ALA A 84 14.82 2.66 -3.36
C ALA A 84 14.95 2.84 -4.89
N GLY A 85 14.45 1.88 -5.67
CA GLY A 85 14.38 1.96 -7.13
C GLY A 85 13.65 3.18 -7.68
N TYR A 86 12.71 3.77 -6.91
CA TYR A 86 12.04 5.02 -7.31
C TYR A 86 12.93 6.25 -7.30
N PHE A 87 13.98 6.23 -6.48
CA PHE A 87 14.92 7.33 -6.32
C PHE A 87 16.17 7.17 -7.19
N LYS A 88 16.19 6.16 -8.08
CA LYS A 88 17.35 5.83 -8.90
C LYS A 88 17.78 6.95 -9.85
N LYS A 89 16.88 7.86 -10.24
CA LYS A 89 17.21 9.00 -11.12
C LYS A 89 17.51 10.29 -10.34
N GLN A 90 17.10 10.34 -9.08
CA GLN A 90 17.14 11.50 -8.21
C GLN A 90 18.40 11.52 -7.35
N LEU A 91 18.94 10.35 -7.01
CA LEU A 91 20.14 10.22 -6.18
C LEU A 91 21.42 10.12 -7.02
N PRO A 92 22.55 10.67 -6.55
CA PRO A 92 23.88 10.38 -7.10
C PRO A 92 24.31 8.94 -6.79
N ALA A 93 25.32 8.42 -7.51
CA ALA A 93 25.77 7.03 -7.37
C ALA A 93 26.20 6.67 -5.93
N GLY A 94 26.98 7.56 -5.28
CA GLY A 94 27.41 7.34 -3.89
C GLY A 94 26.24 7.26 -2.90
N ALA A 95 25.24 8.13 -3.03
CA ALA A 95 24.04 8.09 -2.18
C ALA A 95 23.24 6.80 -2.38
N LYS A 96 23.13 6.28 -3.62
CA LYS A 96 22.49 4.98 -3.87
C LYS A 96 23.22 3.83 -3.20
N GLN A 97 24.56 3.85 -3.25
CA GLN A 97 25.37 2.83 -2.59
C GLN A 97 25.20 2.87 -1.08
N ASN A 98 25.24 4.06 -0.48
CA ASN A 98 25.01 4.26 0.95
C ASN A 98 23.62 3.78 1.36
N LEU A 99 22.58 4.14 0.59
CA LEU A 99 21.22 3.70 0.84
C LEU A 99 21.08 2.17 0.75
N ASN A 100 21.73 1.53 -0.23
CA ASN A 100 21.74 0.07 -0.35
C ASN A 100 22.41 -0.62 0.85
N VAL A 101 23.52 -0.05 1.35
CA VAL A 101 24.19 -0.54 2.56
C VAL A 101 23.27 -0.38 3.77
N LEU A 102 22.64 0.79 3.91
CA LEU A 102 21.72 1.09 5.00
C LEU A 102 20.51 0.13 5.02
N ILE A 103 19.92 -0.17 3.86
CA ILE A 103 18.81 -1.14 3.74
C ILE A 103 19.20 -2.51 4.30
N ARG A 104 20.45 -2.95 4.08
CA ARG A 104 20.91 -4.28 4.53
C ARG A 104 21.31 -4.29 6.00
N GLN A 105 21.96 -3.24 6.48
CA GLN A 105 22.54 -3.18 7.81
C GLN A 105 21.59 -2.62 8.87
N SER A 106 20.66 -1.74 8.48
CA SER A 106 19.76 -1.05 9.39
C SER A 106 18.41 -0.74 8.72
N PRO A 107 17.58 -1.78 8.43
CA PRO A 107 16.29 -1.62 7.75
C PRO A 107 15.38 -0.57 8.40
N GLY A 108 15.37 -0.47 9.73
CA GLY A 108 14.59 0.54 10.45
C GLY A 108 15.02 1.98 10.15
N GLN A 109 16.32 2.23 10.00
CA GLN A 109 16.81 3.55 9.59
C GLN A 109 16.53 3.80 8.11
N ALA A 110 16.71 2.78 7.26
CA ALA A 110 16.40 2.86 5.85
C ALA A 110 14.91 3.18 5.58
N ILE A 111 13.98 2.63 6.37
CA ILE A 111 12.55 2.98 6.30
C ILE A 111 12.34 4.49 6.46
N ARG A 112 12.94 5.08 7.50
CA ARG A 112 12.82 6.53 7.77
C ARG A 112 13.42 7.37 6.65
N GLU A 113 14.58 6.97 6.14
CA GLU A 113 15.25 7.68 5.04
C GLU A 113 14.44 7.60 3.73
N LEU A 114 13.90 6.43 3.40
CA LEU A 114 13.07 6.25 2.21
C LEU A 114 11.73 7.00 2.32
N GLU A 115 11.14 7.08 3.51
CA GLU A 115 9.95 7.90 3.74
C GLU A 115 10.26 9.40 3.54
N GLN A 116 11.38 9.88 4.07
CA GLN A 116 11.83 11.27 3.84
C GLN A 116 12.10 11.55 2.37
N LEU A 117 12.75 10.64 1.66
CA LEU A 117 12.96 10.76 0.21
C LEU A 117 11.65 10.81 -0.57
N ALA A 118 10.63 10.05 -0.15
CA ALA A 118 9.30 10.11 -0.77
C ALA A 118 8.67 11.50 -0.61
N VAL A 119 8.87 12.16 0.53
CA VAL A 119 8.42 13.54 0.78
C VAL A 119 9.22 14.53 -0.07
N ILE A 120 10.55 14.49 -0.01
CA ILE A 120 11.45 15.43 -0.70
C ILE A 120 11.25 15.38 -2.22
N HIS A 121 11.05 14.18 -2.77
CA HIS A 121 10.89 13.99 -4.20
C HIS A 121 9.43 13.88 -4.67
N HIS A 122 8.47 14.22 -3.80
CA HIS A 122 7.03 14.24 -4.11
C HIS A 122 6.54 12.94 -4.78
N VAL A 123 6.93 11.81 -4.20
CA VAL A 123 6.55 10.49 -4.72
C VAL A 123 5.22 10.08 -4.13
N ASP A 124 4.13 10.62 -4.67
CA ASP A 124 2.78 10.56 -4.08
C ASP A 124 2.30 9.15 -3.71
N TYR A 125 2.54 8.15 -4.57
CA TYR A 125 2.13 6.77 -4.28
C TYR A 125 2.90 6.14 -3.13
N LEU A 126 4.11 6.62 -2.82
CA LEU A 126 4.84 6.18 -1.64
C LEU A 126 4.32 6.88 -0.39
N LEU A 127 3.84 8.12 -0.44
CA LEU A 127 3.37 8.85 0.75
C LEU A 127 2.25 8.13 1.52
N TYR A 128 1.49 7.28 0.85
CA TYR A 128 0.40 6.49 1.46
C TYR A 128 0.78 5.03 1.72
N SER A 129 2.05 4.65 1.62
CA SER A 129 2.46 3.27 1.83
C SER A 129 2.27 2.84 3.28
N ARG A 130 1.52 1.75 3.50
CA ARG A 130 1.34 1.14 4.83
C ARG A 130 2.59 0.47 5.38
N LEU A 131 3.70 0.46 4.63
CA LEU A 131 5.00 0.05 5.16
C LEU A 131 5.54 1.09 6.17
N TRP A 132 5.16 2.36 6.02
CA TRP A 132 5.59 3.45 6.90
C TRP A 132 5.00 3.31 8.30
N GLU A 133 5.85 3.50 9.30
CA GLU A 133 5.50 3.31 10.71
C GLU A 133 4.30 4.16 11.12
N ARG A 134 4.22 5.43 10.68
CA ARG A 134 3.09 6.33 10.99
C ARG A 134 1.75 5.89 10.40
N LEU A 135 1.75 5.01 9.39
CA LEU A 135 0.55 4.49 8.73
C LEU A 135 0.20 3.07 9.17
N ARG A 136 1.03 2.44 10.02
CA ARG A 136 0.71 1.17 10.65
C ARG A 136 -0.53 1.31 11.53
N GLY A 137 -1.32 0.24 11.61
CA GLY A 137 -2.57 0.21 12.40
C GLY A 137 -3.81 0.70 11.67
N ARG A 138 -3.68 1.40 10.53
CA ARG A 138 -4.83 1.73 9.67
C ARG A 138 -5.40 0.47 9.02
N PRO A 139 -6.73 0.38 8.79
CA PRO A 139 -7.34 -0.72 8.06
C PRO A 139 -6.69 -0.89 6.68
N PHE A 140 -6.36 -2.12 6.28
CA PHE A 140 -5.71 -2.34 4.99
C PHE A 140 -6.59 -1.95 3.80
N HIS A 141 -7.90 -2.13 3.97
CA HIS A 141 -8.91 -1.91 2.95
C HIS A 141 -9.40 -0.45 2.89
N GLU A 142 -8.81 0.46 3.68
CA GLU A 142 -9.08 1.90 3.65
C GLU A 142 -8.50 2.55 2.39
N VAL A 143 -9.28 3.39 1.70
CA VAL A 143 -8.77 4.26 0.64
C VAL A 143 -8.06 5.46 1.27
N PRO A 144 -6.73 5.59 1.11
CA PRO A 144 -5.93 6.47 1.96
C PRO A 144 -5.87 7.93 1.50
N TYR A 145 -6.48 8.25 0.35
CA TYR A 145 -6.50 9.60 -0.22
C TYR A 145 -7.88 9.95 -0.76
N ARG A 146 -8.08 11.25 -1.01
CA ARG A 146 -9.34 11.76 -1.56
C ARG A 146 -9.60 11.17 -2.95
N LEU A 147 -10.78 10.57 -3.13
CA LEU A 147 -11.19 9.97 -4.40
C LEU A 147 -12.28 10.80 -5.07
N LYS A 148 -12.16 11.07 -6.37
CA LYS A 148 -13.26 11.65 -7.17
C LYS A 148 -13.90 10.56 -8.02
N HIS A 149 -15.22 10.42 -7.98
CA HIS A 149 -15.97 9.51 -8.85
C HIS A 149 -17.32 10.15 -9.19
N GLN A 150 -17.68 10.15 -10.48
CA GLN A 150 -18.92 10.75 -11.01
C GLN A 150 -19.25 12.15 -10.43
N GLY A 151 -18.27 13.06 -10.44
CA GLY A 151 -18.46 14.43 -9.92
C GLY A 151 -18.45 14.54 -8.39
N LYS A 152 -18.76 13.47 -7.65
CA LYS A 152 -18.66 13.41 -6.19
C LYS A 152 -17.20 13.29 -5.74
N LYS A 153 -16.86 14.02 -4.68
CA LYS A 153 -15.57 13.92 -3.99
C LYS A 153 -15.78 13.15 -2.68
N PHE A 154 -15.08 12.05 -2.54
CA PHE A 154 -15.03 11.24 -1.33
C PHE A 154 -13.80 11.67 -0.52
N PRO A 155 -13.97 12.09 0.75
CA PRO A 155 -12.86 12.40 1.64
C PRO A 155 -11.88 11.23 1.78
N GLN A 156 -10.66 11.53 2.21
CA GLN A 156 -9.73 10.49 2.64
C GLN A 156 -10.36 9.64 3.75
N SER A 157 -10.10 8.33 3.75
CA SER A 157 -10.57 7.39 4.78
C SER A 157 -12.10 7.30 4.90
N SER A 158 -12.84 7.71 3.86
CA SER A 158 -14.31 7.56 3.79
C SER A 158 -14.77 6.35 2.99
N LEU A 159 -13.88 5.76 2.19
CA LEU A 159 -14.16 4.60 1.35
C LEU A 159 -13.34 3.40 1.81
N TYR A 160 -14.00 2.25 1.84
CA TYR A 160 -13.40 0.97 2.17
C TYR A 160 -13.70 -0.03 1.06
N TRP A 161 -12.65 -0.60 0.48
CA TRP A 161 -12.77 -1.60 -0.58
C TRP A 161 -13.01 -2.97 0.04
N MET A 162 -14.11 -3.64 -0.29
CA MET A 162 -14.52 -4.90 0.34
C MET A 162 -14.50 -6.06 -0.67
N GLY A 163 -13.50 -6.08 -1.55
CA GLY A 163 -13.42 -7.04 -2.66
C GLY A 163 -14.28 -6.62 -3.84
N ASP A 164 -15.46 -7.20 -3.99
CA ASP A 164 -16.36 -6.91 -5.12
C ASP A 164 -17.19 -5.63 -4.98
N HIS A 165 -17.14 -4.97 -3.82
CA HIS A 165 -17.90 -3.75 -3.55
C HIS A 165 -17.11 -2.73 -2.73
N VAL A 166 -17.68 -1.54 -2.58
CA VAL A 166 -17.13 -0.46 -1.77
C VAL A 166 -18.14 -0.04 -0.72
N VAL A 167 -17.67 0.14 0.51
CA VAL A 167 -18.46 0.74 1.58
C VAL A 167 -18.02 2.19 1.78
N CYS A 168 -18.98 3.11 1.71
CA CYS A 168 -18.77 4.49 2.15
C CYS A 168 -19.19 4.62 3.62
N GLN A 169 -18.28 5.08 4.48
CA GLN A 169 -18.64 5.58 5.81
C GLN A 169 -18.82 7.10 5.69
N VAL A 170 -20.00 7.56 6.12
CA VAL A 170 -20.38 8.98 6.13
C VAL A 170 -20.28 9.53 7.55
#